data_AF-A0A2A5M9E0-F1
#
_entry.id   AF-A0A2A5M9E0-F1
#
_cell.length_a   1.000
_cell.length_b   1.000
_cell.length_c   1.000
_cell.angle_alpha   90.00
_cell.angle_beta   90.00
_cell.angle_gamma   90.00
#
_symmetry.space_group_name_H-M   'P 1'
#
loop_
_entity.id
_entity.type
_entity.pdbx_description
1 polymer ?
#
loop_
_entity_poly.entity_id
_entity_poly.type
_entity_poly.pdbx_seq_one_letter_code
_entity_poly.pdbx_strand_id
1 'polypeptide(L)' 'GSLEVLNLVNYDSNPQRIRNQIAIPSSYTKILKGENFKECYQVPNHEVDDEGIKKYKVNCDKF' A
#
# COMPACT_ATOMS: atom_id res chain seq x y z
N GLY A 1 16.38 3.77 17.96
CA GLY A 1 15.36 4.56 17.25
C GLY A 1 14.08 3.75 17.17
N SER A 2 12.94 4.41 17.30
CA SER A 2 11.62 3.80 17.12
C SER A 2 11.19 3.83 15.64
N LEU A 3 10.46 2.81 15.19
CA LEU A 3 9.84 2.75 13.86
C LEU A 3 8.35 2.49 14.02
N GLU A 4 7.53 3.44 13.58
CA GLU A 4 6.09 3.30 13.48
C GLU A 4 5.73 2.76 12.09
N VAL A 5 4.83 1.77 12.04
CA VAL A 5 4.38 1.15 10.79
C VAL A 5 2.86 1.16 10.73
N LEU A 6 2.31 1.71 9.65
CA LEU A 6 0.88 1.65 9.33
C LEU A 6 0.69 0.94 7.99
N ASN A 7 -0.22 -0.03 7.95
CA ASN A 7 -0.61 -0.75 6.74
C ASN A 7 -2.02 -0.36 6.37
N LEU A 8 -2.22 0.06 5.12
CA LEU A 8 -3.52 0.40 4.56
C LEU A 8 -3.84 -0.56 3.43
N VAL A 9 -5.10 -1.00 3.39
CA VAL A 9 -5.66 -1.80 2.28
C VAL A 9 -6.59 -0.88 1.51
N ASN A 10 -6.31 -0.67 0.23
CA ASN A 10 -7.09 0.22 -0.62
C ASN A 10 -8.06 -0.59 -1.47
N TYR A 11 -9.30 -0.12 -1.54
CA TYR A 11 -10.35 -0.68 -2.39
C TYR A 11 -10.85 0.38 -3.34
N ASP A 12 -11.23 -0.04 -4.55
CA ASP A 12 -11.99 0.82 -5.45
C ASP A 12 -13.39 1.10 -4.90
N SER A 13 -14.04 2.15 -5.38
CA SER A 13 -15.42 2.47 -4.98
C SER A 13 -16.41 1.34 -5.29
N ASN A 14 -16.13 0.56 -6.33
CA ASN A 14 -16.85 -0.66 -6.69
C ASN A 14 -15.84 -1.80 -6.93
N PRO A 15 -15.33 -2.46 -5.88
CA PRO A 15 -14.26 -3.41 -6.00
C PRO A 15 -14.76 -4.72 -6.63
N GLN A 16 -13.90 -5.37 -7.42
CA GLN A 16 -14.15 -6.74 -7.84
C GLN A 16 -14.28 -7.63 -6.59
N ARG A 17 -15.15 -8.64 -6.66
CA ARG A 17 -15.40 -9.55 -5.55
C ARG A 17 -15.18 -10.98 -5.98
N ILE A 18 -14.54 -11.74 -5.10
CA ILE A 18 -14.46 -13.20 -5.20
C ILE A 18 -15.39 -13.83 -4.18
N ARG A 19 -15.51 -15.16 -4.27
CA ARG A 19 -16.28 -16.07 -3.40
C ARG A 19 -16.67 -15.46 -2.04
N ASN A 20 -17.95 -15.58 -1.68
CA ASN A 20 -18.54 -14.99 -0.46
C ASN A 20 -18.47 -13.46 -0.42
N GLN A 21 -18.51 -12.81 -1.59
CA GLN A 21 -18.51 -11.35 -1.72
C GLN A 21 -17.28 -10.67 -1.09
N ILE A 22 -16.14 -11.36 -1.01
CA ILE A 22 -14.90 -10.77 -0.49
C ILE A 22 -14.38 -9.78 -1.52
N ALA A 23 -14.28 -8.51 -1.13
CA ALA A 23 -13.73 -7.46 -1.98
C ALA A 23 -12.22 -7.69 -2.20
N ILE A 24 -11.80 -7.57 -3.45
CA ILE A 24 -10.39 -7.62 -3.84
C ILE A 24 -9.85 -6.20 -3.72
N PRO A 25 -8.78 -5.97 -2.93
CA PRO A 25 -8.10 -4.68 -2.87
C PRO A 25 -7.57 -4.27 -4.24
N SER A 26 -7.54 -2.97 -4.54
CA SER A 26 -6.86 -2.46 -5.72
C SER A 26 -5.37 -2.24 -5.48
N SER A 27 -4.97 -1.91 -4.24
CA SER A 27 -3.57 -1.78 -3.83
C SER A 27 -3.38 -1.95 -2.32
N TYR A 28 -2.12 -2.02 -1.93
CA TYR A 28 -1.70 -1.98 -0.53
C TYR A 28 -0.71 -0.86 -0.33
N THR A 29 -0.90 -0.07 0.74
CA THR A 29 0.02 0.99 1.13
C THR A 29 0.67 0.66 2.47
N LYS A 30 1.99 0.83 2.55
CA LYS A 30 2.74 0.77 3.81
C LYS A 30 3.38 2.12 4.08
N ILE A 31 3.09 2.68 5.26
CA ILE A 31 3.66 3.93 5.76
C ILE A 31 4.64 3.59 6.87
N LEU A 32 5.88 4.02 6.70
CA LEU A 32 6.99 3.85 7.64
C LEU A 32 7.36 5.23 8.17
N LYS A 33 7.36 5.40 9.49
CA LYS A 33 7.75 6.66 10.13
C LYS A 33 8.78 6.40 11.22
N GLY A 34 9.97 6.93 11.01
CA GLY A 34 11.01 7.02 12.04
C GLY A 34 11.06 8.44 12.61
N GLU A 35 12.04 8.69 13.47
CA GLU A 35 12.24 10.00 14.11
C GLU A 35 12.45 11.14 13.09
N ASN A 36 13.20 10.87 12.01
CA ASN A 36 13.61 11.89 11.02
C ASN A 36 13.17 11.56 9.59
N PHE A 37 12.34 10.54 9.39
CA PHE A 37 11.89 10.16 8.05
C PHE A 37 10.45 9.64 8.06
N LYS A 38 9.77 9.86 6.94
CA LYS A 38 8.49 9.26 6.61
C LYS A 38 8.57 8.76 5.17
N GLU A 39 8.30 7.48 4.96
CA GLU A 39 8.26 6.87 3.64
C GLU A 39 6.98 6.09 3.43
N CYS A 40 6.43 6.18 2.22
CA CYS A 40 5.18 5.53 1.86
C CYS A 40 5.38 4.76 0.58
N TYR A 41 4.89 3.52 0.57
CA TYR A 41 5.03 2.60 -0.54
C TYR A 41 3.66 2.05 -0.89
N GLN A 42 3.26 2.13 -2.16
CA GLN A 42 1.98 1.62 -2.64
C GLN A 42 2.21 0.65 -3.78
N VAL A 43 1.79 -0.60 -3.60
CA VAL A 43 1.95 -1.68 -4.58
C VAL A 43 0.57 -2.10 -5.08
N PRO A 44 0.38 -2.24 -6.41
CA PRO A 44 -0.90 -2.68 -6.94
C PRO A 44 -1.15 -4.18 -6.64
N ASN A 45 -2.42 -4.58 -6.61
CA ASN A 45 -2.80 -5.97 -6.37
C ASN A 45 -2.90 -6.79 -7.68
N HIS A 46 -1.80 -6.84 -8.43
CA HIS A 46 -1.62 -7.69 -9.62
C HIS A 46 -0.15 -8.10 -9.73
N GLU A 47 0.15 -9.05 -10.61
CA GLU A 47 1.52 -9.50 -10.86
C GLU A 47 2.35 -8.35 -11.46
N VAL A 48 3.51 -8.09 -10.86
CA VAL A 48 4.42 -7.01 -11.26
C VAL A 48 5.76 -7.59 -11.70
N ASP A 49 6.35 -7.02 -12.75
CA ASP A 49 7.62 -7.51 -13.30
C ASP A 49 8.83 -7.24 -12.40
N ASP A 50 8.73 -6.25 -11.49
CA ASP A 50 9.82 -5.86 -10.59
C ASP A 50 9.29 -5.63 -9.16
N GLU A 51 9.77 -6.45 -8.22
CA GLU A 51 9.39 -6.41 -6.80
C GLU A 51 10.21 -5.41 -5.97
N GLY A 52 11.09 -4.63 -6.60
CA GLY A 52 11.93 -3.62 -5.97
C GLY A 52 11.12 -2.51 -5.32
N ILE A 53 11.00 -2.54 -3.99
CA ILE A 53 10.16 -1.64 -3.19
C ILE A 53 10.35 -0.14 -3.49
N LYS A 54 11.56 0.29 -3.84
CA LYS A 54 11.87 1.70 -4.17
C LYS A 54 11.06 2.23 -5.36
N LYS A 55 10.67 1.37 -6.30
CA LYS A 55 9.83 1.75 -7.46
C LYS A 55 8.41 2.12 -7.06
N TYR A 56 7.95 1.61 -5.93
CA TYR A 56 6.59 1.82 -5.41
C TYR A 56 6.51 2.96 -4.40
N LYS A 57 7.59 3.74 -4.25
CA LYS A 57 7.61 4.90 -3.35
C LYS A 57 6.64 5.96 -3.87
N VAL A 58 5.74 6.40 -3.01
CA VAL A 58 4.74 7.44 -3.30
C VAL A 58 4.87 8.60 -2.31
N ASN A 59 4.29 9.75 -2.66
CA ASN A 59 4.17 10.86 -1.71
C ASN A 59 3.25 10.44 -0.55
N CYS A 60 3.76 10.60 0.68
CA CYS A 60 3.04 10.33 1.91
C CYS A 60 1.88 11.28 2.22
N ASP A 61 1.81 12.46 1.58
CA ASP A 61 0.73 13.45 1.80
C ASP A 61 -0.58 13.07 1.10
N LYS A 62 -0.58 11.95 0.36
CA LYS A 62 -1.78 11.37 -0.27
C LYS A 62 -2.71 10.66 0.71
N PHE A 63 -2.29 10.46 1.96
CA PHE A 63 -2.97 9.64 2.97
C PHE A 63 -3.26 10.44 4.25
#